data_AF-A0A382ZTF1-F1
#
_entry.id   AF-A0A382ZTF1-F1
#
_cell.length_a   1.000
_cell.length_b   1.000
_cell.length_c   1.000
_cell.angle_alpha   90.00
_cell.angle_beta   90.00
_cell.angle_gamma   90.00
#
_symmetry.space_group_name_H-M   'P 1'
#
loop_
_entity.id
_entity.type
_entity.pdbx_description
1 polymer ?
#
loop_
_entity_poly.entity_id
_entity_poly.type
_entity_poly.pdbx_seq_one_letter_code
_entity_poly.pdbx_strand_id
1 'polypeptide(L)'
;MGGAQPLAVTMAGGVAICIEVDSRRISRRLETRYLDRSTDNLKEARAWAQSAINDRRPLSIGLLGNAADIVPEFAQKGIIPDLVTDQTSAHDELDGYIPNGMTMDAALDLRKSDAGTYVKESIRAMGEHVQAILDLKAVGAIAFDYGNNIRAQAMKAGVKNAFDIPGFVPKYIRQLFCDGKGPFRWVALSGDPEDIYRTDELVLEMFPRDDGLYNWIKMAREKVKFQGLPSRICWLGYGDRARFGLALNQLVADG
;
A
#
# COMPACT_ATOMS: atom_id res chain seq x y z
N MET A 1 -2.41 -0.47 -6.80
CA MET A 1 -1.30 -0.81 -5.88
C MET A 1 -1.69 -0.52 -4.43
N GLY A 2 -2.12 0.70 -4.09
CA GLY A 2 -2.55 1.12 -2.73
C GLY A 2 -3.36 0.13 -1.90
N GLY A 3 -4.27 -0.62 -2.53
CA GLY A 3 -5.09 -1.63 -1.86
C GLY A 3 -4.34 -2.82 -1.26
N ALA A 4 -3.02 -2.96 -1.47
CA ALA A 4 -2.20 -3.97 -0.81
C ALA A 4 -1.72 -3.56 0.60
N GLN A 5 -1.71 -2.24 0.91
CA GLN A 5 -1.24 -1.74 2.20
C GLN A 5 -1.99 -2.31 3.41
N PRO A 6 -3.33 -2.39 3.44
CA PRO A 6 -4.03 -2.87 4.62
C PRO A 6 -3.67 -4.33 4.93
N LEU A 7 -3.61 -5.19 3.92
CA LEU A 7 -3.16 -6.57 4.07
C LEU A 7 -1.68 -6.68 4.48
N ALA A 8 -0.80 -5.86 3.90
CA ALA A 8 0.62 -5.88 4.25
C ALA A 8 0.85 -5.53 5.72
N VAL A 9 0.12 -4.52 6.24
CA VAL A 9 0.19 -4.15 7.66
C VAL A 9 -0.35 -5.26 8.56
N THR A 10 -1.47 -5.90 8.21
CA THR A 10 -2.01 -6.98 9.06
C THR A 10 -1.15 -8.24 9.03
N MET A 11 -0.51 -8.56 7.89
CA MET A 11 0.52 -9.61 7.81
C MET A 11 1.76 -9.30 8.64
N ALA A 12 2.11 -8.01 8.79
CA ALA A 12 3.17 -7.55 9.70
C ALA A 12 2.71 -7.45 11.17
N GLY A 13 1.47 -7.86 11.49
CA GLY A 13 0.93 -7.85 12.85
C GLY A 13 0.34 -6.52 13.32
N GLY A 14 0.25 -5.53 12.43
CA GLY A 14 -0.16 -4.16 12.77
C GLY A 14 -1.65 -3.87 12.59
N VAL A 15 -2.01 -2.63 12.96
CA VAL A 15 -3.33 -2.04 12.71
C VAL A 15 -3.19 -0.90 11.71
N ALA A 16 -4.05 -0.88 10.69
CA ALA A 16 -4.02 0.14 9.63
C ALA A 16 -5.35 0.87 9.52
N ILE A 17 -5.29 2.20 9.42
CA ILE A 17 -6.37 3.03 8.88
C ILE A 17 -5.93 3.49 7.49
N CYS A 18 -6.66 3.09 6.45
CA CYS A 18 -6.40 3.44 5.06
C CYS A 18 -7.51 4.37 4.56
N ILE A 19 -7.16 5.62 4.30
CA ILE A 19 -8.10 6.64 3.81
C ILE A 19 -8.27 6.47 2.30
N GLU A 20 -9.51 6.40 1.82
CA GLU A 20 -9.85 6.29 0.40
C GLU A 20 -11.13 7.09 0.13
N VAL A 21 -11.12 7.89 -0.94
CA VAL A 21 -12.20 8.82 -1.28
C VAL A 21 -13.30 8.15 -2.10
N ASP A 22 -12.97 7.08 -2.84
CA ASP A 22 -13.91 6.34 -3.67
C ASP A 22 -14.40 5.06 -2.94
N SER A 23 -15.65 5.08 -2.49
CA SER A 23 -16.29 3.96 -1.79
C SER A 23 -16.24 2.66 -2.59
N ARG A 24 -16.27 2.71 -3.93
CA ARG A 24 -16.18 1.51 -4.79
C ARG A 24 -14.81 0.85 -4.67
N ARG A 25 -13.75 1.63 -4.45
CA ARG A 25 -12.40 1.11 -4.24
C ARG A 25 -12.27 0.41 -2.89
N ILE A 26 -12.95 0.91 -1.87
CA ILE A 26 -13.08 0.26 -0.55
C ILE A 26 -13.82 -1.08 -0.69
N SER A 27 -15.02 -1.08 -1.27
CA SER A 27 -15.83 -2.30 -1.47
C SER A 27 -15.04 -3.39 -2.18
N ARG A 28 -14.31 -3.04 -3.25
CA ARG A 28 -13.46 -4.00 -3.97
C ARG A 28 -12.40 -4.64 -3.07
N ARG A 29 -11.84 -3.93 -2.08
CA ARG A 29 -10.80 -4.50 -1.19
C ARG A 29 -11.40 -5.41 -0.13
N LEU A 30 -12.62 -5.11 0.33
CA LEU A 30 -13.39 -6.02 1.18
C LEU A 30 -13.68 -7.33 0.44
N GLU A 31 -14.19 -7.25 -0.80
CA GLU A 31 -14.49 -8.41 -1.64
C GLU A 31 -13.27 -9.30 -1.91
N THR A 32 -12.10 -8.68 -2.12
CA THR A 32 -10.84 -9.40 -2.35
C THR A 32 -10.13 -9.82 -1.06
N ARG A 33 -10.68 -9.53 0.11
CA ARG A 33 -10.09 -9.80 1.44
C ARG A 33 -8.73 -9.11 1.67
N TYR A 34 -8.53 -7.96 1.04
CA TYR A 34 -7.37 -7.09 1.26
C TYR A 34 -7.62 -6.02 2.33
N LEU A 35 -8.86 -5.94 2.82
CA LEU A 35 -9.33 -5.03 3.86
C LEU A 35 -10.33 -5.78 4.75
N ASP A 36 -10.29 -5.56 6.07
CA ASP A 36 -11.15 -6.29 7.03
C ASP A 36 -12.51 -5.60 7.22
N ARG A 37 -12.52 -4.27 7.38
CA ARG A 37 -13.76 -3.49 7.55
C ARG A 37 -13.59 -2.04 7.09
N SER A 38 -14.70 -1.32 6.96
CA SER A 38 -14.69 0.09 6.59
C SER A 38 -15.78 0.90 7.31
N THR A 39 -15.57 2.20 7.38
CA THR A 39 -16.52 3.21 7.89
C THR A 39 -16.24 4.55 7.21
N ASP A 40 -17.20 5.46 7.25
CA ASP A 40 -17.04 6.88 6.88
C ASP A 40 -16.84 7.78 8.11
N ASN A 41 -16.81 7.19 9.32
CA ASN A 41 -16.74 7.90 10.57
C ASN A 41 -15.36 7.76 11.21
N LEU A 42 -14.61 8.87 11.29
CA LEU A 42 -13.28 8.90 11.91
C LEU A 42 -13.29 8.42 13.37
N LYS A 43 -14.30 8.78 14.17
CA LYS A 43 -14.36 8.37 15.58
C LYS A 43 -14.52 6.86 15.71
N GLU A 44 -15.35 6.27 14.85
CA GLU A 44 -15.54 4.82 14.80
C GLU A 44 -14.25 4.11 14.36
N ALA A 45 -13.63 4.55 13.26
CA ALA A 45 -12.36 4.00 12.79
C ALA A 45 -11.27 4.00 13.87
N ARG A 46 -11.22 5.07 14.67
CA ARG A 46 -10.29 5.18 15.80
C ARG A 46 -10.63 4.25 16.96
N ALA A 47 -11.89 4.17 17.36
CA ALA A 47 -12.31 3.27 18.43
C ALA A 47 -11.98 1.80 18.07
N TRP A 48 -12.21 1.45 16.80
CA TRP A 48 -11.85 0.18 16.21
C TRP A 48 -10.36 -0.10 16.21
N ALA A 49 -9.54 0.88 15.83
CA ALA A 49 -8.08 0.75 15.85
C ALA A 49 -7.56 0.58 17.29
N GLN A 50 -8.03 1.42 18.22
CA GLN A 50 -7.59 1.37 19.62
C GLN A 50 -7.94 0.05 20.29
N SER A 51 -9.15 -0.48 20.07
CA SER A 51 -9.53 -1.81 20.57
C SER A 51 -8.61 -2.89 20.01
N ALA A 52 -8.35 -2.89 18.71
CA ALA A 52 -7.47 -3.88 18.10
C ALA A 52 -6.03 -3.81 18.62
N ILE A 53 -5.50 -2.60 18.85
CA ILE A 53 -4.18 -2.38 19.47
C ILE A 53 -4.16 -2.95 20.89
N ASN A 54 -5.17 -2.64 21.71
CA ASN A 54 -5.27 -3.12 23.09
C ASN A 54 -5.35 -4.65 23.16
N ASP A 55 -6.08 -5.25 22.21
CA ASP A 55 -6.26 -6.70 22.09
C ASP A 55 -5.08 -7.40 21.40
N ARG A 56 -4.04 -6.65 20.97
CA ARG A 56 -2.90 -7.15 20.17
C ARG A 56 -3.34 -7.95 18.94
N ARG A 57 -4.40 -7.48 18.28
CA ARG A 57 -4.99 -8.14 17.13
C ARG A 57 -4.76 -7.31 15.86
N PRO A 58 -4.19 -7.90 14.79
CA PRO A 58 -4.06 -7.19 13.52
C PRO A 58 -5.43 -6.81 12.97
N LEU A 59 -5.53 -5.61 12.41
CA LEU A 59 -6.78 -5.10 11.83
C LEU A 59 -6.54 -4.03 10.78
N SER A 60 -7.21 -4.15 9.64
CA SER A 60 -7.21 -3.13 8.59
C SER A 60 -8.59 -2.46 8.47
N ILE A 61 -8.58 -1.13 8.41
CA ILE A 61 -9.78 -0.30 8.43
C ILE A 61 -9.73 0.66 7.24
N GLY A 62 -10.74 0.60 6.36
CA GLY A 62 -10.92 1.58 5.31
C GLY A 62 -11.72 2.75 5.85
N LEU A 63 -11.18 3.96 5.75
CA LEU A 63 -11.89 5.18 6.13
C LEU A 63 -12.29 5.93 4.87
N LEU A 64 -13.59 6.01 4.59
CA LEU A 64 -14.11 6.76 3.47
C LEU A 64 -13.91 8.26 3.72
N GLY A 65 -13.15 8.92 2.85
CA GLY A 65 -12.91 10.36 2.91
C GLY A 65 -11.66 10.80 2.15
N ASN A 66 -11.38 12.11 2.16
CA ASN A 66 -10.23 12.66 1.48
C ASN A 66 -9.02 12.71 2.43
N ALA A 67 -7.87 12.18 1.98
CA ALA A 67 -6.64 12.19 2.78
C ALA A 67 -6.13 13.61 3.06
N ALA A 68 -6.34 14.56 2.15
CA ALA A 68 -6.00 15.98 2.36
C ALA A 68 -6.91 16.69 3.37
N ASP A 69 -8.00 16.05 3.84
CA ASP A 69 -8.80 16.56 4.96
C ASP A 69 -8.50 15.80 6.25
N ILE A 70 -8.45 14.46 6.16
CA ILE A 70 -8.34 13.59 7.32
C ILE A 70 -6.93 13.61 7.91
N VAL A 71 -5.86 13.62 7.11
CA VAL A 71 -4.49 13.62 7.66
C VAL A 71 -4.17 14.92 8.42
N PRO A 72 -4.56 16.12 7.91
CA PRO A 72 -4.54 17.34 8.73
C PRO A 72 -5.37 17.24 10.01
N GLU A 73 -6.55 16.62 9.96
CA GLU A 73 -7.37 16.40 11.16
C GLU A 73 -6.66 15.52 12.20
N PHE A 74 -5.91 14.50 11.77
CA PHE A 74 -5.07 13.70 12.67
C PHE A 74 -4.01 14.56 13.36
N ALA A 75 -3.28 15.37 12.60
CA ALA A 75 -2.25 16.26 13.14
C ALA A 75 -2.84 17.27 14.15
N GLN A 76 -3.94 17.95 13.78
CA GLN A 76 -4.59 18.97 14.61
C GLN A 76 -5.17 18.40 15.91
N LYS A 77 -5.72 17.17 15.88
CA LYS A 77 -6.32 16.53 17.06
C LYS A 77 -5.32 15.72 17.90
N GLY A 78 -4.03 15.77 17.57
CA GLY A 78 -2.99 15.01 18.27
C GLY A 78 -3.16 13.50 18.16
N ILE A 79 -3.69 13.02 17.04
CA ILE A 79 -3.92 11.60 16.77
C ILE A 79 -2.68 11.08 16.04
N ILE A 80 -1.70 10.59 16.80
CA ILE A 80 -0.38 10.28 16.26
C ILE A 80 -0.28 8.78 15.98
N PRO A 81 -0.17 8.35 14.70
CA PRO A 81 0.10 6.96 14.38
C PRO A 81 1.59 6.64 14.54
N ASP A 82 1.93 5.37 14.75
CA ASP A 82 3.32 4.92 14.77
C ASP A 82 4.01 5.11 13.41
N LEU A 83 3.27 4.83 12.32
CA LEU A 83 3.72 4.95 10.94
C LEU A 83 2.74 5.82 10.13
N VAL A 84 3.26 6.67 9.24
CA VAL A 84 2.47 7.42 8.26
C VAL A 84 3.14 7.37 6.89
N THR A 85 2.35 7.06 5.86
CA THR A 85 2.78 6.97 4.47
C THR A 85 1.59 7.24 3.55
N ASP A 86 1.84 7.47 2.27
CA ASP A 86 0.80 7.67 1.26
C ASP A 86 1.03 6.80 0.02
N GLN A 87 -0.08 6.37 -0.60
CA GLN A 87 -0.07 5.66 -1.87
C GLN A 87 -1.27 6.03 -2.76
N THR A 88 -1.79 7.26 -2.60
CA THR A 88 -2.65 7.88 -3.62
C THR A 88 -1.94 7.95 -4.97
N SER A 89 -2.66 8.19 -6.05
CA SER A 89 -2.05 8.37 -7.38
C SER A 89 -1.53 9.79 -7.59
N ALA A 90 -0.78 10.34 -6.63
CA ALA A 90 -0.19 11.69 -6.67
C ALA A 90 0.76 11.95 -7.86
N HIS A 91 1.19 10.91 -8.55
CA HIS A 91 2.00 11.01 -9.77
C HIS A 91 1.22 11.58 -10.96
N ASP A 92 -0.11 11.56 -10.88
CA ASP A 92 -1.03 12.08 -11.89
C ASP A 92 -1.97 13.10 -11.24
N GLU A 93 -1.69 14.38 -11.48
CA GLU A 93 -2.39 15.52 -10.88
C GLU A 93 -3.82 15.68 -11.41
N LEU A 94 -4.10 15.17 -12.62
CA LEU A 94 -5.37 15.35 -13.31
C LEU A 94 -6.33 14.18 -13.04
N ASP A 95 -5.85 12.95 -13.08
CA ASP A 95 -6.72 11.78 -12.91
C ASP A 95 -6.54 11.07 -11.57
N GLY A 96 -5.37 11.21 -10.94
CA GLY A 96 -4.95 10.37 -9.84
C GLY A 96 -5.27 10.89 -8.44
N TYR A 97 -5.22 12.20 -8.23
CA TYR A 97 -5.51 12.82 -6.93
C TYR A 97 -6.84 13.58 -6.97
N ILE A 98 -7.67 13.42 -5.94
CA ILE A 98 -8.95 14.13 -5.83
C ILE A 98 -8.74 15.35 -4.92
N PRO A 99 -8.97 16.59 -5.39
CA PRO A 99 -8.83 17.77 -4.55
C PRO A 99 -9.82 17.75 -3.38
N ASN A 100 -9.41 18.28 -2.24
CA ASN A 100 -10.27 18.43 -1.06
C ASN A 100 -11.13 19.70 -1.12
N GLY A 101 -12.08 19.82 -0.20
CA GLY A 101 -13.02 20.97 -0.14
C GLY A 101 -14.19 20.88 -1.13
N MET A 102 -14.37 19.74 -1.79
CA MET A 102 -15.50 19.49 -2.70
C MET A 102 -15.94 18.02 -2.66
N THR A 103 -17.13 17.73 -3.16
CA THR A 103 -17.62 16.35 -3.31
C THR A 103 -16.90 15.64 -4.46
N MET A 104 -16.92 14.31 -4.45
CA MET A 104 -16.35 13.50 -5.53
C MET A 104 -16.98 13.87 -6.89
N ASP A 105 -18.30 14.01 -6.96
CA ASP A 105 -18.99 14.37 -8.20
C ASP A 105 -18.58 15.75 -8.71
N ALA A 106 -18.49 16.75 -7.81
CA ALA A 106 -18.02 18.08 -8.16
C ALA A 106 -16.57 18.07 -8.67
N ALA A 107 -15.69 17.26 -8.07
CA ALA A 107 -14.32 17.09 -8.54
C ALA A 107 -14.28 16.46 -9.94
N LEU A 108 -15.10 15.43 -10.19
CA LEU A 108 -15.18 14.77 -11.50
C LEU A 108 -15.74 15.67 -12.59
N ASP A 109 -16.71 16.53 -12.26
CA ASP A 109 -17.24 17.54 -13.18
C ASP A 109 -16.20 18.62 -13.46
N LEU A 110 -15.54 19.14 -12.42
CA LEU A 110 -14.45 20.11 -12.55
C LEU A 110 -13.34 19.60 -13.46
N ARG A 111 -12.95 18.31 -13.31
CA ARG A 111 -11.92 17.68 -14.16
C ARG A 111 -12.26 17.78 -15.65
N LYS A 112 -13.53 17.64 -16.00
CA LYS A 112 -14.00 17.69 -17.39
C LYS A 112 -14.17 19.12 -17.89
N SER A 113 -14.71 20.01 -17.06
CA SER A 113 -15.04 21.38 -17.45
C SER A 113 -13.82 22.30 -17.46
N ASP A 114 -12.89 22.11 -16.51
CA ASP A 114 -11.68 22.92 -16.36
C ASP A 114 -10.53 22.10 -15.72
N ALA A 115 -9.83 21.35 -16.56
CA ALA A 115 -8.68 20.54 -16.18
C ALA A 115 -7.54 21.37 -15.55
N GLY A 116 -7.39 22.64 -15.93
CA GLY A 116 -6.34 23.51 -15.41
C GLY A 116 -6.58 23.87 -13.95
N THR A 117 -7.81 24.26 -13.62
CA THR A 117 -8.23 24.50 -12.24
C THR A 117 -8.18 23.21 -11.43
N TYR A 118 -8.60 22.08 -11.99
CA TYR A 118 -8.51 20.77 -11.31
C TYR A 118 -7.06 20.45 -10.88
N VAL A 119 -6.10 20.53 -11.80
CA VAL A 119 -4.68 20.24 -11.53
C VAL A 119 -4.13 21.16 -10.43
N LYS A 120 -4.46 22.46 -10.49
CA LYS A 120 -4.05 23.43 -9.47
C LYS A 120 -4.58 23.06 -8.08
N GLU A 121 -5.86 22.69 -7.98
CA GLU A 121 -6.47 22.27 -6.73
C GLU A 121 -5.93 20.93 -6.21
N SER A 122 -5.64 19.98 -7.11
CA SER A 122 -4.97 18.73 -6.75
C SER A 122 -3.59 18.97 -6.14
N ILE A 123 -2.79 19.86 -6.75
CA ILE A 123 -1.46 20.23 -6.23
C ILE A 123 -1.57 20.90 -4.86
N ARG A 124 -2.52 21.84 -4.68
CA ARG A 124 -2.79 22.47 -3.38
C ARG A 124 -3.11 21.41 -2.31
N ALA A 125 -4.05 20.52 -2.61
CA ALA A 125 -4.48 19.46 -1.69
C ALA A 125 -3.33 18.48 -1.33
N MET A 126 -2.47 18.13 -2.30
CA MET A 126 -1.26 17.34 -2.04
C MET A 126 -0.27 18.08 -1.12
N GLY A 127 -0.16 19.41 -1.26
CA GLY A 127 0.63 20.24 -0.36
C GLY A 127 0.13 20.18 1.09
N GLU A 128 -1.17 20.35 1.30
CA GLU A 128 -1.80 20.26 2.63
C GLU A 128 -1.63 18.88 3.26
N HIS A 129 -1.83 17.82 2.46
CA HIS A 129 -1.62 16.44 2.90
C HIS A 129 -0.16 16.21 3.35
N VAL A 130 0.82 16.62 2.56
CA VAL A 130 2.25 16.44 2.91
C VAL A 130 2.65 17.29 4.11
N GLN A 131 2.14 18.51 4.23
CA GLN A 131 2.37 19.34 5.42
C GLN A 131 1.88 18.62 6.68
N ALA A 132 0.69 18.02 6.65
CA ALA A 132 0.18 17.26 7.79
C ALA A 132 1.01 15.99 8.10
N ILE A 133 1.57 15.31 7.09
CA ILE A 133 2.52 14.21 7.31
C ILE A 133 3.80 14.72 8.00
N LEU A 134 4.31 15.90 7.61
CA LEU A 134 5.45 16.53 8.28
C LEU A 134 5.13 16.91 9.74
N ASP A 135 3.93 17.42 9.99
CA ASP A 135 3.48 17.78 11.33
C ASP A 135 3.37 16.54 12.24
N LEU A 136 2.80 15.43 11.74
CA LEU A 136 2.76 14.14 12.44
C LEU A 136 4.18 13.59 12.70
N LYS A 137 5.08 13.73 11.73
CA LYS A 137 6.48 13.34 11.87
C LYS A 137 7.18 14.14 12.97
N ALA A 138 6.93 15.45 13.05
CA ALA A 138 7.55 16.33 14.04
C ALA A 138 7.21 15.96 15.48
N VAL A 139 6.07 15.28 15.69
CA VAL A 139 5.61 14.80 17.00
C VAL A 139 5.81 13.30 17.22
N GLY A 140 6.58 12.63 16.35
CA GLY A 140 7.10 11.28 16.58
C GLY A 140 6.63 10.19 15.62
N ALA A 141 5.70 10.48 14.70
CA ALA A 141 5.29 9.47 13.71
C ALA A 141 6.45 9.14 12.75
N ILE A 142 6.64 7.86 12.44
CA ILE A 142 7.62 7.45 11.43
C ILE A 142 7.01 7.68 10.05
N ALA A 143 7.42 8.77 9.40
CA ALA A 143 7.01 9.08 8.04
C ALA A 143 7.95 8.50 6.98
N PHE A 144 7.36 8.07 5.86
CA PHE A 144 8.08 7.77 4.62
C PHE A 144 7.18 7.93 3.39
N ASP A 145 7.79 8.19 2.24
CA ASP A 145 7.12 8.26 0.94
C ASP A 145 7.15 6.91 0.23
N TYR A 146 6.00 6.46 -0.25
CA TYR A 146 5.85 5.15 -0.91
C TYR A 146 5.88 5.24 -2.44
N GLY A 147 6.68 6.16 -3.00
CA GLY A 147 7.02 6.15 -4.42
C GLY A 147 5.90 6.58 -5.36
N ASN A 148 5.00 7.45 -4.90
CA ASN A 148 3.95 8.06 -5.74
C ASN A 148 4.24 9.52 -6.11
N ASN A 149 5.42 10.03 -5.78
CA ASN A 149 5.89 11.38 -6.09
C ASN A 149 5.17 12.53 -5.35
N ILE A 150 4.38 12.24 -4.31
CA ILE A 150 3.60 13.27 -3.59
C ILE A 150 4.48 14.40 -3.01
N ARG A 151 5.70 14.09 -2.56
CA ARG A 151 6.65 15.09 -2.06
C ARG A 151 7.03 16.14 -3.11
N ALA A 152 7.22 15.72 -4.36
CA ALA A 152 7.52 16.65 -5.45
C ALA A 152 6.31 17.53 -5.78
N GLN A 153 5.10 16.99 -5.70
CA GLN A 153 3.87 17.78 -5.87
C GLN A 153 3.70 18.81 -4.75
N ALA A 154 3.99 18.42 -3.50
CA ALA A 154 3.98 19.34 -2.39
C ALA A 154 5.02 20.47 -2.51
N MET A 155 6.20 20.20 -3.09
CA MET A 155 7.15 21.28 -3.44
C MET A 155 6.54 22.29 -4.41
N LYS A 156 5.82 21.83 -5.45
CA LYS A 156 5.10 22.72 -6.39
C LYS A 156 4.02 23.55 -5.66
N ALA A 157 3.41 22.99 -4.63
CA ALA A 157 2.44 23.67 -3.78
C ALA A 157 3.08 24.65 -2.77
N GLY A 158 4.41 24.67 -2.64
CA GLY A 158 5.15 25.59 -1.76
C GLY A 158 5.67 24.97 -0.45
N VAL A 159 5.49 23.66 -0.22
CA VAL A 159 6.00 22.96 0.98
C VAL A 159 7.50 22.70 0.83
N LYS A 160 8.32 23.68 1.22
CA LYS A 160 9.78 23.69 0.96
C LYS A 160 10.55 22.51 1.56
N ASN A 161 10.05 21.93 2.65
CA ASN A 161 10.67 20.82 3.36
C ASN A 161 9.97 19.48 3.12
N ALA A 162 9.21 19.33 2.02
CA ALA A 162 8.53 18.08 1.66
C ALA A 162 9.46 16.85 1.61
N PHE A 163 10.73 17.04 1.27
CA PHE A 163 11.73 15.98 1.20
C PHE A 163 12.35 15.58 2.55
N ASP A 164 11.98 16.23 3.65
CA ASP A 164 12.26 15.74 5.00
C ASP A 164 11.55 14.41 5.29
N ILE A 165 10.58 14.03 4.46
CA ILE A 165 10.01 12.69 4.39
C ILE A 165 10.90 11.84 3.47
N PRO A 166 11.62 10.85 4.00
CA PRO A 166 12.48 9.98 3.19
C PRO A 166 11.65 9.01 2.33
N GLY A 167 12.15 8.63 1.17
CA GLY A 167 11.54 7.57 0.35
C GLY A 167 11.74 6.18 0.96
N PHE A 168 10.80 5.26 0.74
CA PHE A 168 10.87 3.90 1.28
C PHE A 168 12.09 3.11 0.76
N VAL A 169 12.53 3.36 -0.48
CA VAL A 169 13.70 2.68 -1.06
C VAL A 169 14.99 2.96 -0.29
N PRO A 170 15.47 4.22 -0.18
CA PRO A 170 16.67 4.51 0.59
C PRO A 170 16.56 4.12 2.07
N LYS A 171 15.34 4.16 2.63
CA LYS A 171 15.13 3.92 4.06
C LYS A 171 15.06 2.44 4.44
N TYR A 172 14.43 1.60 3.63
CA TYR A 172 14.11 0.22 4.01
C TYR A 172 14.51 -0.84 2.97
N ILE A 173 14.44 -0.52 1.67
CA ILE A 173 14.50 -1.55 0.61
C ILE A 173 15.87 -1.66 -0.07
N ARG A 174 16.70 -0.62 -0.02
CA ARG A 174 17.97 -0.56 -0.78
C ARG A 174 18.89 -1.76 -0.53
N GLN A 175 18.98 -2.23 0.71
CA GLN A 175 19.84 -3.39 1.02
C GLN A 175 19.39 -4.65 0.28
N LEU A 176 18.07 -4.89 0.17
CA LEU A 176 17.52 -6.01 -0.60
C LEU A 176 17.93 -5.89 -2.08
N PHE A 177 17.93 -4.67 -2.64
CA PHE A 177 18.38 -4.46 -4.01
C PHE A 177 19.88 -4.74 -4.21
N CYS A 178 20.72 -4.46 -3.20
CA CYS A 178 22.15 -4.80 -3.25
C CYS A 178 22.38 -6.32 -3.33
N ASP A 179 21.49 -7.13 -2.75
CA ASP A 179 21.51 -8.60 -2.85
C ASP A 179 20.83 -9.13 -4.13
N GLY A 180 20.44 -8.22 -5.04
CA GLY A 180 19.68 -8.54 -6.24
C GLY A 180 18.25 -9.02 -5.94
N LYS A 181 17.73 -8.85 -4.72
CA LYS A 181 16.33 -9.14 -4.38
C LYS A 181 15.41 -8.09 -5.02
N GLY A 182 14.17 -8.48 -5.27
CA GLY A 182 13.17 -7.64 -5.92
C GLY A 182 11.86 -8.39 -6.13
N PRO A 183 10.83 -7.74 -6.67
CA PRO A 183 9.46 -8.28 -6.75
C PRO A 183 9.30 -9.34 -7.85
N PHE A 184 10.12 -10.41 -7.79
CA PHE A 184 10.06 -11.57 -8.66
C PHE A 184 8.72 -12.28 -8.51
N ARG A 185 8.18 -12.78 -9.63
CA ARG A 185 6.84 -13.34 -9.70
C ARG A 185 6.73 -14.33 -10.85
N TRP A 186 5.77 -15.25 -10.73
CA TRP A 186 5.40 -16.19 -11.78
C TRP A 186 3.88 -16.39 -11.79
N VAL A 187 3.39 -16.97 -12.88
CA VAL A 187 1.96 -17.13 -13.20
C VAL A 187 1.74 -18.53 -13.74
N ALA A 188 0.73 -19.23 -13.25
CA ALA A 188 0.31 -20.53 -13.78
C ALA A 188 -0.62 -20.31 -15.00
N LEU A 189 -0.15 -20.68 -16.20
CA LEU A 189 -0.91 -20.49 -17.44
C LEU A 189 -2.07 -21.47 -17.59
N SER A 190 -2.05 -22.58 -16.85
CA SER A 190 -3.15 -23.55 -16.75
C SER A 190 -4.45 -22.93 -16.20
N GLY A 191 -4.31 -21.89 -15.37
CA GLY A 191 -5.41 -21.36 -14.56
C GLY A 191 -5.68 -22.16 -13.28
N ASP A 192 -4.95 -23.26 -13.04
CA ASP A 192 -5.13 -24.12 -11.88
C ASP A 192 -4.36 -23.57 -10.65
N PRO A 193 -5.02 -23.30 -9.51
CA PRO A 193 -4.37 -22.91 -8.27
C PRO A 193 -3.33 -23.92 -7.75
N GLU A 194 -3.51 -25.20 -8.04
CA GLU A 194 -2.61 -26.26 -7.55
C GLU A 194 -1.20 -26.10 -8.11
N ASP A 195 -1.03 -25.54 -9.32
CA ASP A 195 0.29 -25.21 -9.86
C ASP A 195 1.02 -24.18 -8.98
N ILE A 196 0.29 -23.19 -8.45
CA ILE A 196 0.90 -22.22 -7.52
C ILE A 196 1.22 -22.89 -6.18
N TYR A 197 0.38 -23.78 -5.68
CA TYR A 197 0.68 -24.48 -4.43
C TYR A 197 1.87 -25.44 -4.57
N ARG A 198 1.99 -26.12 -5.70
CA ARG A 198 3.16 -26.96 -6.01
C ARG A 198 4.44 -26.13 -6.09
N THR A 199 4.37 -24.94 -6.69
CA THR A 199 5.53 -24.04 -6.77
C THR A 199 5.84 -23.34 -5.45
N ASP A 200 4.84 -23.08 -4.60
CA ASP A 200 5.03 -22.66 -3.20
C ASP A 200 5.82 -23.73 -2.43
N GLU A 201 5.48 -25.01 -2.59
CA GLU A 201 6.22 -26.14 -1.99
C GLU A 201 7.65 -26.23 -2.51
N LEU A 202 7.86 -26.10 -3.83
CA LEU A 202 9.19 -26.07 -4.44
C LEU A 202 10.06 -24.93 -3.86
N VAL A 203 9.48 -23.75 -3.63
CA VAL A 203 10.19 -22.64 -2.98
C VAL A 203 10.67 -23.04 -1.58
N LEU A 204 9.83 -23.71 -0.78
CA LEU A 204 10.20 -24.15 0.57
C LEU A 204 11.26 -25.26 0.56
N GLU A 205 11.21 -26.18 -0.41
CA GLU A 205 12.21 -27.23 -0.62
C GLU A 205 13.58 -26.66 -0.99
N MET A 206 13.60 -25.65 -1.87
CA MET A 206 14.84 -25.07 -2.40
C MET A 206 15.52 -24.09 -1.43
N PHE A 207 14.74 -23.39 -0.60
CA PHE A 207 15.24 -22.35 0.30
C PHE A 207 14.90 -22.64 1.78
N PRO A 208 15.23 -23.82 2.34
CA PRO A 208 14.74 -24.28 3.64
C PRO A 208 15.31 -23.52 4.85
N ARG A 209 16.29 -22.63 4.62
CA ARG A 209 16.94 -21.82 5.68
C ARG A 209 16.57 -20.34 5.64
N ASP A 210 15.68 -19.92 4.75
CA ASP A 210 15.20 -18.53 4.68
C ASP A 210 13.84 -18.45 5.41
N ASP A 211 13.89 -18.19 6.73
CA ASP A 211 12.70 -18.06 7.58
C ASP A 211 11.76 -16.95 7.10
N GLY A 212 12.31 -15.88 6.52
CA GLY A 212 11.52 -14.77 5.98
C GLY A 212 10.69 -15.22 4.78
N LEU A 213 11.31 -15.96 3.86
CA LEU A 213 10.65 -16.56 2.71
C LEU A 213 9.65 -17.65 3.13
N TYR A 214 9.99 -18.49 4.11
CA TYR A 214 9.07 -19.49 4.66
C TYR A 214 7.78 -18.85 5.19
N ASN A 215 7.94 -17.84 6.06
CA ASN A 215 6.80 -17.12 6.63
C ASN A 215 6.00 -16.39 5.54
N TRP A 216 6.67 -15.80 4.56
CA TRP A 216 6.03 -15.16 3.41
C TRP A 216 5.14 -16.14 2.64
N ILE A 217 5.66 -17.30 2.23
CA ILE A 217 4.90 -18.30 1.45
C ILE A 217 3.70 -18.80 2.24
N LYS A 218 3.87 -19.12 3.52
CA LYS A 218 2.77 -19.56 4.38
C LYS A 218 1.66 -18.51 4.46
N MET A 219 2.02 -17.26 4.79
CA MET A 219 1.02 -16.18 4.86
C MET A 219 0.40 -15.90 3.49
N ALA A 220 1.16 -15.97 2.40
CA ALA A 220 0.66 -15.72 1.06
C ALA A 220 -0.33 -16.81 0.59
N ARG A 221 -0.16 -18.07 1.03
CA ARG A 221 -1.13 -19.16 0.79
C ARG A 221 -2.42 -18.96 1.59
N GLU A 222 -2.31 -18.52 2.84
CA GLU A 222 -3.49 -18.33 3.71
C GLU A 222 -4.29 -17.06 3.40
N LYS A 223 -3.61 -15.95 3.06
CA LYS A 223 -4.20 -14.62 3.04
C LYS A 223 -4.44 -14.05 1.65
N VAL A 224 -3.65 -14.44 0.65
CA VAL A 224 -3.74 -13.84 -0.70
C VAL A 224 -4.73 -14.62 -1.57
N LYS A 225 -5.86 -14.00 -1.90
CA LYS A 225 -6.81 -14.54 -2.87
C LYS A 225 -6.28 -14.29 -4.30
N PHE A 226 -6.25 -15.33 -5.14
CA PHE A 226 -5.89 -15.19 -6.55
C PHE A 226 -6.87 -14.27 -7.30
N GLN A 227 -6.35 -13.56 -8.31
CA GLN A 227 -7.10 -12.64 -9.16
C GLN A 227 -6.73 -12.91 -10.62
N GLY A 228 -7.65 -13.45 -11.41
CA GLY A 228 -7.33 -13.94 -12.75
C GLY A 228 -6.54 -15.25 -12.68
N LEU A 229 -5.49 -15.38 -13.50
CA LEU A 229 -4.60 -16.55 -13.44
C LEU A 229 -3.89 -16.62 -12.07
N PRO A 230 -3.86 -17.79 -11.43
CA PRO A 230 -3.10 -18.00 -10.20
C PRO A 230 -1.65 -17.54 -10.38
N SER A 231 -1.20 -16.70 -9.47
CA SER A 231 0.09 -16.03 -9.55
C SER A 231 0.69 -15.87 -8.16
N ARG A 232 2.01 -15.93 -8.06
CA ARG A 232 2.73 -15.71 -6.81
C ARG A 232 3.81 -14.67 -7.01
N ILE A 233 3.95 -13.80 -6.00
CA ILE A 233 5.11 -12.92 -5.84
C ILE A 233 5.98 -13.50 -4.72
N CYS A 234 7.30 -13.52 -4.90
CA CYS A 234 8.26 -13.93 -3.89
C CYS A 234 9.58 -13.24 -4.17
N TRP A 235 10.17 -12.56 -3.18
CA TRP A 235 11.39 -11.79 -3.40
C TRP A 235 12.63 -12.68 -3.42
N LEU A 236 13.11 -13.00 -4.62
CA LEU A 236 14.32 -13.80 -4.82
C LEU A 236 15.49 -12.92 -5.29
N GLY A 237 16.69 -13.28 -4.82
CA GLY A 237 17.95 -12.57 -5.05
C GLY A 237 18.71 -12.99 -6.31
N TYR A 238 19.91 -12.46 -6.46
CA TYR A 238 20.85 -12.93 -7.50
C TYR A 238 21.13 -14.43 -7.32
N GLY A 239 21.27 -15.17 -8.42
CA GLY A 239 21.43 -16.63 -8.42
C GLY A 239 20.11 -17.38 -8.18
N ASP A 240 19.40 -17.07 -7.08
CA ASP A 240 18.17 -17.75 -6.68
C ASP A 240 17.08 -17.70 -7.74
N ARG A 241 16.91 -16.56 -8.40
CA ARG A 241 15.96 -16.41 -9.51
C ARG A 241 16.21 -17.41 -10.64
N ALA A 242 17.47 -17.58 -11.04
CA ALA A 242 17.83 -18.48 -12.13
C ALA A 242 17.67 -19.95 -11.71
N ARG A 243 18.12 -20.30 -10.48
CA ARG A 243 17.94 -21.64 -9.93
C ARG A 243 16.47 -22.04 -9.84
N PHE A 244 15.65 -21.16 -9.28
CA PHE A 244 14.21 -21.40 -9.16
C PHE A 244 13.53 -21.45 -10.53
N GLY A 245 13.89 -20.56 -11.47
CA GLY A 245 13.37 -20.59 -12.83
C GLY A 245 13.66 -21.90 -13.57
N LEU A 246 14.85 -22.47 -13.41
CA LEU A 246 15.18 -23.79 -13.99
C LEU A 246 14.38 -24.92 -13.34
N ALA A 247 14.22 -24.89 -12.01
CA ALA A 247 13.43 -25.87 -11.29
C ALA A 247 11.94 -25.82 -11.67
N LEU A 248 11.37 -24.61 -11.84
CA LEU A 248 10.03 -24.41 -12.38
C LEU A 248 9.89 -25.04 -13.77
N ASN A 249 10.85 -24.79 -14.66
CA ASN A 249 10.81 -25.34 -16.01
C ASN A 249 10.91 -26.86 -16.01
N GLN A 250 11.67 -27.45 -15.08
CA GLN A 250 11.75 -28.90 -14.92
C GLN A 250 10.41 -29.48 -14.46
N LEU A 251 9.73 -28.87 -13.48
CA LEU A 251 8.38 -29.30 -13.08
C LEU A 251 7.41 -29.29 -14.26
N VAL A 252 7.44 -28.24 -15.09
CA VAL A 252 6.59 -28.19 -16.29
C VAL A 252 6.92 -29.31 -17.28
N ALA A 253 8.19 -29.68 -17.43
CA ALA A 253 8.61 -30.76 -18.34
C ALA A 253 8.20 -32.15 -17.83
N ASP A 254 8.17 -32.34 -16.51
CA ASP A 254 7.83 -33.61 -15.87
C ASP A 254 6.31 -33.85 -15.76
N GLY A 255 5.51 -32.77 -15.85
CA GLY A 255 4.04 -32.78 -15.76
C GLY A 255 3.50 -32.59 -14.35
#